data_AF-A0A367ZQU9-F1
#
_entry.id   AF-A0A367ZQU9-F1
#
_cell.length_a   1.000
_cell.length_b   1.000
_cell.length_c   1.000
_cell.angle_alpha   90.00
_cell.angle_beta   90.00
_cell.angle_gamma   90.00
#
_symmetry.space_group_name_H-M   'P 1'
#
loop_
_entity.id
_entity.type
_entity.pdbx_description
1 polymer ?
#
loop_
_entity_poly.entity_id
_entity_poly.type
_entity_poly.pdbx_seq_one_letter_code
_entity_poly.pdbx_strand_id
1 'polypeptide(L)'
;MSQPFGGPEQVTFLIGGLGAGKTELALNLSLWNAAQLGPGKSHLLDLDIINPFFRVRRLRAALEAAGVVLVTPDPRVQNGDLPALPARVWAAFEQPGHPIVCDVGGGELGLRPLARLTGLAGRRPVQVLCVINPYRPGCQTVEQVVAAMRRYSELSALTITHLVANPHLAAETTPEVFEAGLARLRAVADQVHLPLAFAMMSDALAVAYGDRLVPAATARAGGFATLDGLPVFVIRRFWEDPWHLGCKSDDVPPCGPTGA
;
A
#
# COMPACT_ATOMS: atom_id res chain seq x y z
N MET A 1 4.92 1.31 21.08
CA MET A 1 3.68 0.90 20.39
C MET A 1 4.03 -0.13 19.34
N SER A 2 3.38 -1.29 19.34
CA SER A 2 3.49 -2.27 18.26
C SER A 2 2.98 -1.61 16.98
N GLN A 3 3.73 -1.72 15.88
CA GLN A 3 3.28 -1.18 14.61
C GLN A 3 2.02 -1.94 14.16
N PRO A 4 1.01 -1.27 13.58
CA PRO A 4 -0.26 -1.92 13.34
C PRO A 4 -0.26 -2.87 12.12
N PHE A 5 0.90 -3.01 11.46
CA PHE A 5 1.16 -3.81 10.25
C PHE A 5 2.61 -4.29 10.25
N GLY A 6 2.93 -5.22 9.34
CA GLY A 6 4.31 -5.63 9.06
C GLY A 6 4.83 -6.70 10.01
N GLY A 7 3.94 -7.54 10.56
CA GLY A 7 4.39 -8.76 11.23
C GLY A 7 5.32 -9.57 10.30
N PRO A 8 6.35 -10.26 10.81
CA PRO A 8 7.39 -10.88 9.97
C PRO A 8 6.87 -11.96 9.03
N GLU A 9 5.63 -12.42 9.21
CA GLU A 9 4.96 -13.41 8.35
C GLU A 9 3.61 -12.92 7.81
N GLN A 10 3.30 -11.63 7.95
CA GLN A 10 2.02 -11.09 7.53
C GLN A 10 1.90 -11.00 6.01
N VAL A 11 0.74 -11.38 5.49
CA VAL A 11 0.34 -11.10 4.11
C VAL A 11 -0.63 -9.92 4.13
N THR A 12 -0.27 -8.85 3.46
CA THR A 12 -1.04 -7.61 3.40
C THR A 12 -1.59 -7.43 1.98
N PHE A 13 -2.91 -7.55 1.83
CA PHE A 13 -3.61 -7.21 0.59
C PHE A 13 -4.01 -5.74 0.61
N LEU A 14 -3.61 -5.00 -0.42
CA LEU A 14 -4.04 -3.62 -0.62
C LEU A 14 -5.20 -3.61 -1.63
N ILE A 15 -6.39 -3.24 -1.18
CA ILE A 15 -7.58 -3.12 -2.03
C ILE A 15 -8.12 -1.69 -2.02
N GLY A 16 -8.98 -1.34 -2.98
CA GLY A 16 -9.52 0.01 -3.10
C GLY A 16 -9.68 0.47 -4.55
N GLY A 17 -10.34 1.61 -4.72
CA GLY A 17 -10.66 2.19 -6.03
C GLY A 17 -9.44 2.51 -6.89
N LEU A 18 -9.68 2.72 -8.19
CA LEU A 18 -8.64 3.20 -9.11
C LEU A 18 -8.09 4.53 -8.61
N GLY A 19 -6.76 4.65 -8.55
CA GLY A 19 -6.11 5.88 -8.13
C GLY A 19 -6.25 6.21 -6.65
N ALA A 20 -6.64 5.26 -5.80
CA ALA A 20 -6.67 5.42 -4.34
C ALA A 20 -5.27 5.47 -3.70
N GLY A 21 -4.20 5.15 -4.43
CA GLY A 21 -2.80 5.16 -3.95
C GLY A 21 -2.26 3.81 -3.47
N LYS A 22 -2.86 2.70 -3.93
CA LYS A 22 -2.45 1.34 -3.53
C LYS A 22 -1.01 1.01 -3.93
N THR A 23 -0.64 1.31 -5.17
CA THR A 23 0.70 1.05 -5.69
C THR A 23 1.77 1.85 -4.95
N GLU A 24 1.56 3.14 -4.70
CA GLU A 24 2.46 3.94 -3.88
C GLU A 24 2.58 3.39 -2.46
N LEU A 25 1.46 2.98 -1.86
CA LEU A 25 1.49 2.35 -0.54
C LEU A 25 2.26 1.03 -0.57
N ALA A 26 2.07 0.21 -1.60
CA ALA A 26 2.73 -1.07 -1.75
C ALA A 26 4.25 -0.94 -1.80
N LEU A 27 4.74 0.01 -2.60
CA LEU A 27 6.15 0.33 -2.70
C LEU A 27 6.72 0.79 -1.36
N ASN A 28 6.07 1.77 -0.72
CA ASN A 28 6.57 2.34 0.52
C ASN A 28 6.56 1.32 1.66
N LEU A 29 5.51 0.50 1.80
CA LEU A 29 5.48 -0.57 2.80
C LEU A 29 6.57 -1.62 2.55
N SER A 30 6.84 -1.97 1.29
CA SER A 30 7.86 -2.97 0.95
C SER A 30 9.27 -2.47 1.23
N LEU A 31 9.56 -1.21 0.87
CA LEU A 31 10.83 -0.55 1.18
C LEU A 31 11.02 -0.41 2.69
N TRP A 32 9.98 0.01 3.39
CA TRP A 32 9.99 0.12 4.84
C TRP A 32 10.25 -1.25 5.50
N ASN A 33 9.54 -2.29 5.09
CA ASN A 33 9.78 -3.67 5.57
C ASN A 33 11.22 -4.14 5.31
N ALA A 34 11.77 -3.88 4.11
CA ALA A 34 13.15 -4.26 3.78
C ALA A 34 14.18 -3.53 4.65
N ALA A 35 13.96 -2.24 4.94
CA ALA A 35 14.82 -1.47 5.84
C ALA A 35 14.78 -2.00 7.29
N GLN A 36 13.63 -2.50 7.74
CA GLN A 36 13.45 -3.03 9.10
C GLN A 36 13.96 -4.46 9.27
N LEU A 37 13.78 -5.31 8.27
CA LEU A 37 14.04 -6.75 8.36
C LEU A 37 15.35 -7.19 7.68
N GLY A 38 15.91 -6.32 6.86
CA GLY A 38 17.10 -6.57 6.05
C GLY A 38 16.79 -7.04 4.63
N PRO A 39 17.82 -7.09 3.77
CA PRO A 39 17.67 -7.40 2.35
C PRO A 39 17.10 -8.80 2.11
N GLY A 40 16.22 -8.92 1.12
CA GLY A 40 15.60 -10.19 0.70
C GLY A 40 14.48 -10.66 1.62
N LYS A 41 14.10 -9.86 2.64
CA LYS A 41 13.07 -10.22 3.62
C LYS A 41 11.72 -9.55 3.38
N SER A 42 11.60 -8.62 2.42
CA SER A 42 10.31 -8.03 2.07
C SER A 42 9.91 -8.40 0.65
N HIS A 43 8.72 -8.95 0.48
CA HIS A 43 8.22 -9.39 -0.82
C HIS A 43 7.09 -8.47 -1.28
N LEU A 44 7.22 -7.95 -2.51
CA LEU A 44 6.18 -7.18 -3.20
C LEU A 44 5.63 -7.99 -4.37
N LEU A 45 4.33 -8.26 -4.33
CA LEU A 45 3.61 -8.95 -5.40
C LEU A 45 2.81 -7.91 -6.20
N ASP A 46 3.22 -7.69 -7.44
CA ASP A 46 2.53 -6.82 -8.41
C ASP A 46 1.43 -7.63 -9.12
N LEU A 47 0.23 -7.65 -8.56
CA LEU A 47 -0.93 -8.35 -9.12
C LEU A 47 -1.79 -7.44 -10.00
N ASP A 48 -1.37 -6.20 -10.28
CA ASP A 48 -2.09 -5.29 -11.17
C ASP A 48 -1.90 -5.69 -12.64
N ILE A 49 -2.94 -6.35 -13.17
CA ILE A 49 -3.05 -6.72 -14.58
C ILE A 49 -3.70 -5.64 -15.44
N ILE A 50 -4.34 -4.64 -14.82
CA ILE A 50 -5.20 -3.66 -15.48
C ILE A 50 -4.42 -2.44 -15.94
N ASN A 51 -3.42 -2.00 -15.17
CA ASN A 51 -2.75 -0.73 -15.44
C ASN A 51 -1.36 -0.90 -16.08
N PRO A 52 -1.22 -0.76 -17.42
CA PRO A 52 0.06 -0.96 -18.11
C PRO A 52 1.08 0.17 -17.87
N PHE A 53 0.65 1.33 -17.34
CA PHE A 53 1.46 2.55 -17.26
C PHE A 53 2.23 2.69 -15.93
N PHE A 54 1.62 2.31 -14.80
CA PHE A 54 2.18 2.46 -13.44
C PHE A 54 2.91 1.21 -12.96
N ARG A 55 3.73 0.62 -13.83
CA ARG A 55 4.33 -0.68 -13.56
C ARG A 55 5.47 -0.52 -12.54
N VAL A 56 5.25 -1.04 -11.34
CA VAL A 56 6.29 -1.34 -10.32
C VAL A 56 7.52 -2.01 -10.96
N ARG A 57 7.32 -2.77 -12.04
CA ARG A 57 8.36 -3.43 -12.84
C ARG A 57 9.44 -2.51 -13.38
N ARG A 58 9.12 -1.25 -13.67
CA ARG A 58 10.12 -0.25 -14.11
C ARG A 58 11.10 0.09 -12.98
N LEU A 59 10.67 -0.10 -11.73
CA LEU A 59 11.46 0.12 -10.53
C LEU A 59 12.16 -1.15 -10.04
N ARG A 60 12.13 -2.27 -10.80
CA ARG A 60 12.69 -3.56 -10.37
C ARG A 60 14.11 -3.43 -9.82
N ALA A 61 15.01 -2.86 -10.61
CA ALA A 61 16.42 -2.76 -10.23
C ALA A 61 16.60 -1.95 -8.94
N ALA A 62 15.87 -0.83 -8.81
CA ALA A 62 15.92 0.01 -7.62
C ALA A 62 15.33 -0.70 -6.38
N LEU A 63 14.24 -1.44 -6.54
CA LEU A 63 13.61 -2.22 -5.46
C LEU A 63 14.52 -3.36 -5.00
N GLU A 64 15.09 -4.11 -5.94
CA GLU A 64 16.00 -5.22 -5.63
C GLU A 64 17.29 -4.71 -4.96
N ALA A 65 17.82 -3.56 -5.41
CA ALA A 65 18.96 -2.89 -4.76
C ALA A 65 18.63 -2.42 -3.33
N ALA A 66 17.38 -2.04 -3.06
CA ALA A 66 16.90 -1.72 -1.72
C ALA A 66 16.55 -2.96 -0.87
N GLY A 67 16.74 -4.17 -1.40
CA GLY A 67 16.49 -5.42 -0.68
C GLY A 67 15.05 -5.92 -0.73
N VAL A 68 14.20 -5.39 -1.63
CA VAL A 68 12.84 -5.89 -1.87
C VAL A 68 12.85 -6.99 -2.92
N VAL A 69 12.19 -8.10 -2.63
CA VAL A 69 11.96 -9.20 -3.58
C VAL A 69 10.69 -8.92 -4.39
N LEU A 70 10.85 -8.52 -5.65
CA LEU A 70 9.73 -8.19 -6.53
C LEU A 70 9.21 -9.40 -7.33
N VAL A 71 7.99 -9.84 -7.03
CA VAL A 71 7.30 -10.97 -7.67
C VAL A 71 6.33 -10.47 -8.75
N THR A 72 6.80 -10.58 -10.00
CA THR A 72 6.11 -10.37 -11.29
C THR A 72 4.90 -11.28 -11.57
N PRO A 73 4.00 -11.03 -12.54
CA PRO A 73 3.48 -12.08 -13.47
C PRO A 73 4.24 -12.22 -14.81
N ASP A 74 4.37 -13.43 -15.37
CA ASP A 74 5.27 -13.69 -16.53
C ASP A 74 4.84 -12.83 -17.73
N PRO A 75 5.78 -12.20 -18.46
CA PRO A 75 5.49 -11.45 -19.66
C PRO A 75 4.62 -12.15 -20.71
N ARG A 76 4.69 -13.48 -20.78
CA ARG A 76 3.96 -14.29 -21.78
C ARG A 76 2.52 -14.61 -21.38
N VAL A 77 2.13 -14.36 -20.12
CA VAL A 77 0.76 -14.53 -19.60
C VAL A 77 -0.03 -13.20 -19.71
N GLN A 78 0.49 -12.22 -20.45
CA GLN A 78 0.00 -10.83 -20.43
C GLN A 78 -1.20 -10.51 -21.32
N ASN A 79 -1.83 -11.49 -21.97
CA ASN A 79 -2.99 -11.25 -22.81
C ASN A 79 -4.25 -11.89 -22.23
N GLY A 80 -5.02 -11.08 -21.51
CA GLY A 80 -6.48 -11.19 -21.43
C GLY A 80 -7.06 -12.21 -20.45
N ASP A 81 -6.30 -13.18 -19.99
CA ASP A 81 -6.82 -14.24 -19.14
C ASP A 81 -5.84 -14.52 -18.00
N LEU A 82 -6.26 -14.27 -16.75
CA LEU A 82 -5.57 -14.68 -15.54
C LEU A 82 -6.19 -15.97 -14.94
N PRO A 83 -6.44 -17.07 -15.69
CA PRO A 83 -7.05 -18.26 -15.12
C PRO A 83 -6.07 -19.02 -14.22
N ALA A 84 -4.76 -18.72 -14.27
CA ALA A 84 -3.76 -19.28 -13.36
C ALA A 84 -2.81 -18.19 -12.86
N LEU A 85 -2.75 -18.01 -11.55
CA LEU A 85 -1.68 -17.22 -10.93
C LEU A 85 -0.33 -17.88 -11.27
N PRO A 86 0.70 -17.10 -11.67
CA PRO A 86 2.00 -17.65 -12.01
C PRO A 86 2.62 -18.46 -10.85
N ALA A 87 3.34 -19.54 -11.16
CA ALA A 87 3.97 -20.42 -10.15
C ALA A 87 4.82 -19.67 -9.09
N ARG A 88 5.49 -18.59 -9.50
CA ARG A 88 6.28 -17.74 -8.58
C ARG A 88 5.46 -16.97 -7.56
N VAL A 89 4.20 -16.66 -7.86
CA VAL A 89 3.28 -16.09 -6.87
C VAL A 89 3.01 -17.15 -5.81
N TRP A 90 2.66 -18.37 -6.21
CA TRP A 90 2.44 -19.49 -5.29
C TRP A 90 3.65 -19.77 -4.40
N ALA A 91 4.85 -19.85 -4.98
CA ALA A 91 6.08 -20.11 -4.24
C ALA A 91 6.36 -19.05 -3.16
N ALA A 92 6.00 -17.77 -3.40
CA ALA A 92 6.17 -16.71 -2.41
C ALA A 92 5.25 -16.93 -1.19
N PHE A 93 4.00 -17.35 -1.40
CA PHE A 93 3.06 -17.64 -0.30
C PHE A 93 3.45 -18.85 0.54
N GLU A 94 4.09 -19.86 -0.05
CA GLU A 94 4.50 -21.09 0.64
C GLU A 94 5.72 -20.92 1.54
N GLN A 95 6.60 -19.97 1.22
CA GLN A 95 7.78 -19.69 2.03
C GLN A 95 7.37 -18.90 3.30
N PRO A 96 7.69 -19.39 4.51
CA PRO A 96 7.44 -18.64 5.75
C PRO A 96 8.53 -17.58 6.01
N GLY A 97 8.39 -16.82 7.10
CA GLY A 97 9.46 -15.95 7.62
C GLY A 97 9.76 -14.65 6.87
N HIS A 98 8.84 -14.13 6.05
CA HIS A 98 8.99 -12.83 5.38
C HIS A 98 7.62 -12.16 5.13
N PRO A 99 7.40 -10.86 5.37
CA PRO A 99 6.15 -10.20 5.01
C PRO A 99 5.94 -10.11 3.49
N ILE A 100 4.67 -10.19 3.09
CA ILE A 100 4.23 -10.07 1.70
C ILE A 100 3.28 -8.88 1.58
N VAL A 101 3.56 -7.95 0.68
CA VAL A 101 2.64 -6.88 0.29
C VAL A 101 2.12 -7.17 -1.11
N CYS A 102 0.80 -7.30 -1.25
CA CYS A 102 0.12 -7.55 -2.52
C CYS A 102 -0.49 -6.26 -3.04
N ASP A 103 0.06 -5.72 -4.14
CA ASP A 103 -0.55 -4.63 -4.88
C ASP A 103 -1.59 -5.19 -5.85
N VAL A 104 -2.85 -4.85 -5.62
CA VAL A 104 -3.98 -5.36 -6.39
C VAL A 104 -4.44 -4.27 -7.35
N GLY A 105 -4.61 -4.62 -8.62
CA GLY A 105 -5.18 -3.70 -9.60
C GLY A 105 -6.49 -3.10 -9.14
N GLY A 106 -6.68 -1.80 -9.44
CA GLY A 106 -7.90 -1.10 -9.09
C GLY A 106 -9.12 -1.60 -9.88
N GLY A 107 -10.31 -1.40 -9.30
CA GLY A 107 -11.58 -1.73 -9.95
C GLY A 107 -11.94 -3.22 -9.89
N GLU A 108 -13.07 -3.57 -10.47
CA GLU A 108 -13.67 -4.90 -10.29
C GLU A 108 -12.85 -6.03 -10.90
N LEU A 109 -12.20 -5.76 -12.04
CA LEU A 109 -11.42 -6.74 -12.78
C LEU A 109 -10.14 -7.14 -12.03
N GLY A 110 -9.54 -6.24 -11.27
CA GLY A 110 -8.34 -6.53 -10.45
C GLY A 110 -8.65 -7.35 -9.20
N LEU A 111 -9.88 -7.25 -8.66
CA LEU A 111 -10.27 -7.93 -7.41
C LEU A 111 -10.70 -9.38 -7.62
N ARG A 112 -11.38 -9.70 -8.74
CA ARG A 112 -11.92 -11.06 -9.00
C ARG A 112 -10.86 -12.17 -8.93
N PRO A 113 -9.63 -12.00 -9.44
CA PRO A 113 -8.62 -13.04 -9.33
C PRO A 113 -8.16 -13.33 -7.89
N LEU A 114 -8.36 -12.39 -6.95
CA LEU A 114 -7.98 -12.58 -5.55
C LEU A 114 -8.83 -13.62 -4.82
N ALA A 115 -10.05 -13.88 -5.28
CA ALA A 115 -10.91 -14.88 -4.65
C ALA A 115 -10.23 -16.26 -4.55
N ARG A 116 -9.32 -16.56 -5.50
CA ARG A 116 -8.53 -17.80 -5.51
C ARG A 116 -7.36 -17.80 -4.50
N LEU A 117 -6.90 -16.64 -4.05
CA LEU A 117 -5.85 -16.48 -3.05
C LEU A 117 -6.36 -16.65 -1.61
N THR A 118 -7.68 -16.55 -1.40
CA THR A 118 -8.30 -16.70 -0.07
C THR A 118 -8.00 -18.05 0.59
N GLY A 119 -7.85 -19.12 -0.22
CA GLY A 119 -7.45 -20.44 0.30
C GLY A 119 -6.00 -20.50 0.79
N LEU A 120 -5.10 -19.65 0.27
CA LEU A 120 -3.70 -19.54 0.72
C LEU A 120 -3.56 -18.67 1.96
N ALA A 121 -4.43 -17.67 2.09
CA ALA A 121 -4.51 -16.81 3.25
C ALA A 121 -4.71 -17.60 4.55
N GLY A 122 -5.31 -18.78 4.53
CA GLY A 122 -5.47 -19.61 5.72
C GLY A 122 -4.17 -20.10 6.38
N ARG A 123 -3.02 -20.01 5.68
CA ARG A 123 -1.73 -20.54 6.17
C ARG A 123 -0.83 -19.50 6.83
N ARG A 124 -1.16 -18.21 6.71
CA ARG A 124 -0.37 -17.08 7.20
C ARG A 124 -1.31 -15.99 7.74
N PRO A 125 -0.90 -15.19 8.72
CA PRO A 125 -1.75 -14.09 9.20
C PRO A 125 -2.00 -13.11 8.06
N VAL A 126 -3.28 -12.91 7.72
CA VAL A 126 -3.71 -12.04 6.62
C VAL A 126 -4.31 -10.75 7.13
N GLN A 127 -3.94 -9.67 6.48
CA GLN A 127 -4.50 -8.34 6.68
C GLN A 127 -4.94 -7.77 5.35
N VAL A 128 -6.12 -7.15 5.33
CA VAL A 128 -6.71 -6.57 4.14
C VAL A 128 -6.91 -5.09 4.43
N LEU A 129 -6.08 -4.26 3.81
CA LEU A 129 -6.10 -2.81 3.93
C LEU A 129 -6.92 -2.23 2.78
N CYS A 130 -8.05 -1.62 3.10
CA CYS A 130 -8.82 -0.86 2.12
C CYS A 130 -8.29 0.59 2.06
N VAL A 131 -7.56 0.91 0.99
CA VAL A 131 -6.99 2.23 0.75
C VAL A 131 -8.06 3.12 0.12
N ILE A 132 -8.35 4.24 0.78
CA ILE A 132 -9.42 5.15 0.38
C ILE A 132 -8.85 6.56 0.24
N ASN A 133 -9.05 7.15 -0.93
CA ASN A 133 -8.86 8.57 -1.13
C ASN A 133 -10.23 9.26 -1.20
N PRO A 134 -10.59 10.12 -0.22
CA PRO A 134 -11.90 10.76 -0.12
C PRO A 134 -12.16 11.80 -1.23
N TYR A 135 -11.15 12.14 -2.03
CA TYR A 135 -11.27 13.08 -3.16
C TYR A 135 -11.44 12.39 -4.51
N ARG A 136 -11.44 11.05 -4.55
CA ARG A 136 -11.76 10.31 -5.77
C ARG A 136 -13.27 10.30 -6.04
N PRO A 137 -13.68 10.27 -7.32
CA PRO A 137 -15.08 10.06 -7.67
C PRO A 137 -15.67 8.81 -7.01
N GLY A 138 -16.85 8.94 -6.40
CA GLY A 138 -17.51 7.85 -5.67
C GLY A 138 -16.99 7.65 -4.24
N CYS A 139 -16.23 8.60 -3.69
CA CYS A 139 -15.77 8.60 -2.29
C CYS A 139 -16.12 9.91 -1.55
N GLN A 140 -17.10 10.66 -2.06
CA GLN A 140 -17.47 11.96 -1.52
C GLN A 140 -18.33 11.87 -0.24
N THR A 141 -19.11 10.80 -0.10
CA THR A 141 -19.93 10.55 1.11
C THR A 141 -19.57 9.23 1.79
N VAL A 142 -19.94 9.10 3.06
CA VAL A 142 -19.69 7.88 3.83
C VAL A 142 -20.38 6.67 3.19
N GLU A 143 -21.63 6.85 2.75
CA GLU A 143 -22.45 5.80 2.14
C GLU A 143 -21.83 5.26 0.85
N GLN A 144 -21.27 6.16 0.01
CA GLN A 144 -20.59 5.77 -1.21
C GLN A 144 -19.36 4.90 -0.91
N VAL A 145 -18.56 5.31 0.08
CA VAL A 145 -17.35 4.57 0.49
C VAL A 145 -17.75 3.20 1.06
N VAL A 146 -18.76 3.13 1.93
CA VAL A 146 -19.25 1.87 2.49
C VAL A 146 -19.80 0.94 1.41
N ALA A 147 -20.53 1.45 0.43
CA ALA A 147 -21.02 0.67 -0.70
C ALA A 147 -19.87 0.12 -1.56
N ALA A 148 -18.85 0.95 -1.82
CA ALA A 148 -17.65 0.53 -2.55
C ALA A 148 -16.89 -0.57 -1.79
N MET A 149 -16.71 -0.42 -0.47
CA MET A 149 -16.08 -1.42 0.38
C MET A 149 -16.80 -2.77 0.34
N ARG A 150 -18.14 -2.80 0.43
CA ARG A 150 -18.92 -4.03 0.31
C ARG A 150 -18.67 -4.73 -1.02
N ARG A 151 -18.71 -3.96 -2.11
CA ARG A 151 -18.43 -4.46 -3.46
C ARG A 151 -17.00 -5.01 -3.58
N TYR A 152 -16.02 -4.37 -2.95
CA TYR A 152 -14.65 -4.87 -2.96
C TYR A 152 -14.51 -6.21 -2.22
N SER A 153 -15.12 -6.34 -1.04
CA SER A 153 -15.14 -7.60 -0.28
C SER A 153 -15.83 -8.72 -1.05
N GLU A 154 -16.98 -8.42 -1.67
CA GLU A 154 -17.73 -9.39 -2.50
C GLU A 154 -16.91 -9.91 -3.68
N LEU A 155 -16.26 -9.01 -4.43
CA LEU A 155 -15.51 -9.38 -5.64
C LEU A 155 -14.19 -10.10 -5.33
N SER A 156 -13.53 -9.73 -4.24
CA SER A 156 -12.25 -10.33 -3.84
C SER A 156 -12.41 -11.58 -2.97
N ALA A 157 -13.60 -11.82 -2.42
CA ALA A 157 -13.86 -12.78 -1.35
C ALA A 157 -12.94 -12.58 -0.12
N LEU A 158 -12.40 -11.37 0.06
CA LEU A 158 -11.57 -10.99 1.21
C LEU A 158 -12.39 -10.15 2.20
N THR A 159 -12.17 -10.38 3.48
CA THR A 159 -12.74 -9.54 4.54
C THR A 159 -11.79 -8.37 4.81
N ILE A 160 -12.24 -7.14 4.59
CA ILE A 160 -11.50 -5.92 4.95
C ILE A 160 -11.28 -5.91 6.45
N THR A 161 -10.02 -5.75 6.89
CA THR A 161 -9.69 -5.71 8.32
C THR A 161 -9.37 -4.31 8.82
N HIS A 162 -8.82 -3.44 7.95
CA HIS A 162 -8.48 -2.06 8.32
C HIS A 162 -8.68 -1.10 7.15
N LEU A 163 -8.89 0.18 7.47
CA LEU A 163 -8.94 1.27 6.49
C LEU A 163 -7.62 2.03 6.48
N VAL A 164 -7.16 2.43 5.31
CA VAL A 164 -6.02 3.36 5.14
C VAL A 164 -6.52 4.64 4.49
N ALA A 165 -6.31 5.76 5.18
CA ALA A 165 -6.69 7.06 4.66
C ALA A 165 -5.60 7.60 3.74
N ASN A 166 -5.97 8.01 2.52
CA ASN A 166 -5.09 8.74 1.62
C ASN A 166 -5.77 10.04 1.17
N PRO A 167 -5.97 11.02 2.07
CA PRO A 167 -6.58 12.31 1.75
C PRO A 167 -5.61 13.18 0.95
N HIS A 168 -5.53 12.87 -0.34
CA HIS A 168 -4.55 13.45 -1.23
C HIS A 168 -5.21 14.01 -2.49
N LEU A 169 -4.85 15.25 -2.83
CA LEU A 169 -5.29 15.99 -4.00
C LEU A 169 -4.09 16.55 -4.77
N ALA A 170 -3.06 15.70 -5.02
CA ALA A 170 -1.83 16.11 -5.71
C ALA A 170 -1.19 17.36 -5.07
N ALA A 171 -0.80 18.34 -5.88
CA ALA A 171 -0.23 19.61 -5.44
C ALA A 171 -1.18 20.48 -4.60
N GLU A 172 -2.49 20.20 -4.61
CA GLU A 172 -3.50 20.93 -3.83
C GLU A 172 -3.70 20.36 -2.41
N THR A 173 -2.87 19.39 -2.00
CA THR A 173 -2.97 18.80 -0.65
C THR A 173 -2.39 19.75 0.39
N THR A 174 -3.22 20.56 1.04
CA THR A 174 -2.87 21.37 2.21
C THR A 174 -3.19 20.63 3.53
N PRO A 175 -2.69 21.08 4.70
CA PRO A 175 -3.09 20.54 5.99
C PRO A 175 -4.61 20.56 6.21
N GLU A 176 -5.30 21.61 5.78
CA GLU A 176 -6.75 21.74 5.91
C GLU A 176 -7.49 20.72 5.05
N VAL A 177 -7.01 20.53 3.81
CA VAL A 177 -7.52 19.46 2.93
C VAL A 177 -7.30 18.11 3.62
N PHE A 178 -6.07 17.81 4.03
CA PHE A 178 -5.73 16.55 4.69
C PHE A 178 -6.62 16.24 5.91
N GLU A 179 -6.81 17.21 6.81
CA GLU A 179 -7.64 17.07 8.01
C GLU A 179 -9.12 16.87 7.66
N ALA A 180 -9.66 17.60 6.69
CA ALA A 180 -11.04 17.43 6.24
C ALA A 180 -11.29 16.04 5.64
N GLY A 181 -10.36 15.55 4.82
CA GLY A 181 -10.44 14.21 4.23
C GLY A 181 -10.30 13.12 5.29
N LEU A 182 -9.41 13.32 6.25
CA LEU A 182 -9.21 12.40 7.37
C LEU A 182 -10.45 12.30 8.26
N ALA A 183 -11.10 13.43 8.57
CA ALA A 183 -12.33 13.46 9.35
C ALA A 183 -13.45 12.64 8.66
N ARG A 184 -13.60 12.75 7.34
CA ARG A 184 -14.54 11.94 6.57
C ARG A 184 -14.25 10.44 6.70
N LEU A 185 -12.99 10.04 6.60
CA LEU A 185 -12.61 8.63 6.69
C LEU A 185 -12.67 8.07 8.11
N ARG A 186 -12.54 8.91 9.14
CA ARG A 186 -12.88 8.52 10.52
C ARG A 186 -14.38 8.19 10.63
N ALA A 187 -15.26 9.02 10.07
CA ALA A 187 -16.70 8.72 10.05
C ALA A 187 -17.03 7.41 9.31
N VAL A 188 -16.33 7.10 8.21
CA VAL A 188 -16.44 5.79 7.54
C VAL A 188 -16.00 4.66 8.48
N ALA A 189 -14.83 4.78 9.09
CA ALA A 189 -14.28 3.79 10.02
C ALA A 189 -15.25 3.50 11.18
N ASP A 190 -15.83 4.54 11.76
CA ASP A 190 -16.82 4.44 12.83
C ASP A 190 -18.10 3.73 12.36
N GLN A 191 -18.62 4.09 11.18
CA GLN A 191 -19.85 3.49 10.62
C GLN A 191 -19.70 1.99 10.30
N VAL A 192 -18.52 1.56 9.87
CA VAL A 192 -18.25 0.14 9.55
C VAL A 192 -17.62 -0.64 10.70
N HIS A 193 -17.36 0.03 11.84
CA HIS A 193 -16.66 -0.53 13.00
C HIS A 193 -15.32 -1.19 12.65
N LEU A 194 -14.57 -0.58 11.73
CA LEU A 194 -13.22 -1.02 11.36
C LEU A 194 -12.18 0.01 11.78
N PRO A 195 -10.99 -0.41 12.24
CA PRO A 195 -9.93 0.51 12.62
C PRO A 195 -9.42 1.30 11.42
N LEU A 196 -9.28 2.62 11.60
CA LEU A 196 -8.46 3.45 10.73
C LEU A 196 -6.99 3.23 11.10
N ALA A 197 -6.30 2.46 10.26
CA ALA A 197 -4.97 1.95 10.53
C ALA A 197 -3.90 3.05 10.55
N PHE A 198 -3.88 3.89 9.52
CA PHE A 198 -3.04 5.08 9.40
C PHE A 198 -3.54 5.96 8.27
N ALA A 199 -3.03 7.18 8.22
CA ALA A 199 -3.13 8.05 7.07
C ALA A 199 -1.80 8.11 6.28
N MET A 200 -1.87 8.13 4.96
CA MET A 200 -0.73 8.33 4.08
C MET A 200 -0.48 9.82 3.89
N MET A 201 0.76 10.27 4.05
CA MET A 201 1.14 11.68 3.95
C MET A 201 2.39 11.80 3.08
N SER A 202 2.45 12.80 2.19
CA SER A 202 3.67 13.06 1.42
C SER A 202 4.73 13.75 2.28
N ASP A 203 6.01 13.62 1.90
CA ASP A 203 7.11 14.34 2.56
C ASP A 203 6.87 15.86 2.59
N ALA A 204 6.39 16.45 1.49
CA ALA A 204 6.08 17.88 1.41
C ALA A 204 5.00 18.31 2.42
N LEU A 205 3.96 17.50 2.59
CA LEU A 205 2.92 17.79 3.58
C LEU A 205 3.45 17.57 5.00
N ALA A 206 4.30 16.58 5.22
CA ALA A 206 4.92 16.34 6.51
C ALA A 206 5.74 17.56 6.98
N VAL A 207 6.48 18.21 6.08
CA VAL A 207 7.20 19.46 6.38
C VAL A 207 6.23 20.56 6.83
N ALA A 208 5.06 20.67 6.20
CA ALA A 208 4.06 21.68 6.57
C ALA A 208 3.45 21.47 7.97
N TYR A 209 3.40 20.23 8.47
CA TYR A 209 2.94 19.94 9.83
C TYR A 209 4.02 20.18 10.89
N GLY A 210 5.31 20.13 10.54
CA GLY A 210 6.42 20.41 11.44
C GLY A 210 6.35 19.61 12.74
N ASP A 211 6.45 20.32 13.88
CA ASP A 211 6.49 19.73 15.22
C ASP A 211 5.20 19.00 15.63
N ARG A 212 4.09 19.17 14.89
CA ARG A 212 2.86 18.38 15.12
C ARG A 212 3.04 16.91 14.74
N LEU A 213 4.01 16.59 13.89
CA LEU A 213 4.36 15.21 13.56
C LEU A 213 5.46 14.70 14.47
N VAL A 214 5.10 13.75 15.32
CA VAL A 214 6.06 13.08 16.20
C VAL A 214 6.58 11.83 15.48
N PRO A 215 7.88 11.72 15.16
CA PRO A 215 8.42 10.51 14.55
C PRO A 215 8.17 9.29 15.44
N ALA A 216 7.83 8.13 14.87
CA ALA A 216 7.81 6.92 15.66
C ALA A 216 9.23 6.61 16.15
N ALA A 217 9.37 6.15 17.39
CA ALA A 217 10.67 5.81 17.99
C ALA A 217 11.49 4.78 17.17
N THR A 218 10.85 4.07 16.24
CA THR A 218 11.45 3.07 15.34
C THR A 218 11.72 3.59 13.92
N ALA A 219 11.41 4.84 13.59
CA ALA A 219 11.57 5.39 12.25
C ALA A 219 13.04 5.70 11.95
N ARG A 220 13.73 4.81 11.21
CA ARG A 220 14.95 5.17 10.47
C ARG A 220 14.53 5.81 9.15
N ALA A 221 14.96 7.05 8.88
CA ALA A 221 14.76 7.86 7.66
C ALA A 221 13.63 7.42 6.69
N GLY A 222 12.44 8.00 6.85
CA GLY A 222 11.21 7.66 6.10
C GLY A 222 10.44 6.55 6.80
N GLY A 223 9.18 6.78 7.16
CA GLY A 223 8.44 5.81 7.96
C GLY A 223 7.20 6.35 8.67
N PHE A 224 6.78 5.62 9.70
CA PHE A 224 5.65 6.00 10.52
C PHE A 224 5.99 7.16 11.46
N ALA A 225 5.06 8.09 11.57
CA ALA A 225 4.98 9.16 12.54
C ALA A 225 3.61 9.13 13.22
N THR A 226 3.36 10.04 14.15
CA THR A 226 2.06 10.22 14.81
C THR A 226 1.64 11.67 14.67
N LEU A 227 0.39 11.88 14.22
CA LEU A 227 -0.28 13.17 14.18
C LEU A 227 -1.49 13.11 15.11
N ASP A 228 -1.45 13.86 16.22
CA ASP A 228 -2.57 13.94 17.18
C ASP A 228 -3.08 12.55 17.63
N GLY A 229 -2.15 11.63 17.89
CA GLY A 229 -2.43 10.25 18.30
C GLY A 229 -2.78 9.26 17.17
N LEU A 230 -2.97 9.74 15.94
CA LEU A 230 -3.18 8.88 14.77
C LEU A 230 -1.84 8.51 14.11
N PRO A 231 -1.60 7.22 13.80
CA PRO A 231 -0.47 6.83 12.98
C PRO A 231 -0.54 7.46 11.58
N VAL A 232 0.56 8.05 11.14
CA VAL A 232 0.73 8.59 9.79
C VAL A 232 1.91 7.89 9.15
N PHE A 233 1.74 7.39 7.93
CA PHE A 233 2.83 6.85 7.14
C PHE A 233 3.30 7.91 6.15
N VAL A 234 4.48 8.47 6.40
CA VAL A 234 5.09 9.44 5.50
C VAL A 234 5.71 8.67 4.34
N ILE A 235 5.16 8.90 3.14
CA ILE A 235 5.49 8.16 1.93
C ILE A 235 6.32 9.00 0.97
N ARG A 236 7.22 8.31 0.27
CA ARG A 236 7.87 8.82 -0.94
C ARG A 236 6.94 8.68 -2.12
N ARG A 237 6.91 9.70 -2.97
CA ARG A 237 6.07 9.73 -4.18
C ARG A 237 6.88 9.28 -5.38
N PHE A 238 6.54 8.11 -5.91
CA PHE A 238 7.15 7.59 -7.14
C PHE A 238 6.47 8.15 -8.40
N TRP A 239 5.26 8.69 -8.27
CA TRP A 239 4.50 9.32 -9.34
C TRP A 239 3.96 10.67 -8.85
N GLU A 240 4.45 11.75 -9.44
CA GLU A 240 3.97 13.12 -9.21
C GLU A 240 2.86 13.45 -10.21
N ASP A 241 3.10 13.14 -11.49
CA ASP A 241 2.09 13.11 -12.55
C ASP A 241 1.90 11.68 -13.07
N PRO A 242 0.73 11.34 -13.66
CA PRO A 242 0.51 10.04 -14.30
C PRO A 242 1.57 9.64 -15.34
N TRP A 243 2.35 10.63 -15.81
CA TRP A 243 3.31 10.52 -16.90
C TRP A 243 4.76 10.82 -16.48
N HIS A 244 4.99 11.30 -15.24
CA HIS A 244 6.32 11.62 -14.71
C HIS A 244 6.65 10.78 -13.48
N LEU A 245 7.81 10.12 -13.50
CA LEU A 245 8.36 9.42 -12.34
C LEU A 245 8.94 10.46 -11.39
N GLY A 246 8.36 10.58 -10.20
CA GLY A 246 8.68 11.58 -9.17
C GLY A 246 9.97 11.34 -8.38
N CYS A 247 10.70 10.26 -8.65
CA CYS A 247 12.04 10.04 -8.12
C CYS A 247 12.95 9.60 -9.25
N LYS A 248 14.14 10.20 -9.35
CA LYS A 248 15.18 9.70 -10.26
C LYS A 248 15.68 8.36 -9.71
N SER A 249 16.16 7.48 -10.58
CA SER A 249 16.70 6.16 -10.21
C SER A 249 17.76 6.20 -9.11
N ASP A 250 18.34 7.37 -8.88
CA ASP A 250 19.48 7.60 -8.00
C ASP A 250 19.06 7.98 -6.56
N ASP A 251 17.75 8.17 -6.29
CA ASP A 251 17.21 8.61 -5.00
C ASP A 251 16.83 7.47 -4.03
N VAL A 252 17.11 6.21 -4.41
CA VAL A 252 16.97 5.06 -3.51
C VAL A 252 18.30 4.84 -2.79
N PRO A 253 18.42 5.22 -1.49
CA PRO A 253 19.69 5.08 -0.79
C PRO A 253 20.07 3.59 -0.72
N PRO A 254 21.33 3.24 -1.02
CA PRO A 254 21.79 1.87 -0.87
C PRO A 254 21.65 1.46 0.60
N CYS A 255 21.08 0.28 0.84
CA CYS A 255 21.01 -0.31 2.18
C CYS A 255 22.40 -0.79 2.57
N GLY A 256 23.21 0.11 3.12
CA GLY A 256 24.54 -0.18 3.66
C GLY A 256 24.62 0.24 5.13
N PRO A 257 25.38 -0.49 5.97
CA PRO A 257 25.62 -0.05 7.34
C PRO A 257 26.46 1.23 7.29
N THR A 258 25.90 2.33 7.79
CA THR A 258 26.68 3.53 8.08
C THR A 258 27.66 3.20 9.21
N GLY A 259 28.93 2.98 8.83
CA GLY A 259 30.15 3.37 9.56
C GLY A 259 30.34 2.89 11.00
N ALA A 260 31.45 2.18 11.21
CA ALA A 260 32.07 1.91 12.50
C ALA A 260 32.43 3.18 13.29
#